data_AF-A0A3M1F219-F1
#
_entry.id   AF-A0A3M1F219-F1
#
_cell.length_a   1.000
_cell.length_b   1.000
_cell.length_c   1.000
_cell.angle_alpha   90.00
_cell.angle_beta   90.00
_cell.angle_gamma   90.00
#
_symmetry.space_group_name_H-M   'P 1'
#
loop_
_entity.id
_entity.type
_entity.pdbx_description
1 polymer ?
#
loop_
_entity_poly.entity_id
_entity_poly.type
_entity_poly.pdbx_seq_one_letter_code
_entity_poly.pdbx_strand_id
1 'polypeptide(L)'
;MEKRFDRKGAGAPTGPAYWRSLEELTQSEAFLERLHDEFPQHAAFLTSGIARREFLNLAAASLMLGGLNACTRQPKETIVPYVEQPENVVPGKPRFYATAATIGGYAQGILVESHEGRPTKIEGNERHPDALGATTLFSQADLLDLYDPDRSRLVLREGRISTRKAFLDAVGEALAGVKGTRGAGLRILTPTVTSPTLAAQIE
;
A
#
# COMPACT_ATOMS: atom_id res chain seq x y z
N MET A 1 44.37 -63.63 2.84
CA MET A 1 43.74 -63.34 1.55
C MET A 1 42.28 -63.71 1.68
N GLU A 2 41.46 -62.77 2.16
CA GLU A 2 39.99 -62.93 2.25
C GLU A 2 39.42 -61.52 2.49
N LYS A 3 38.72 -60.96 1.50
CA LYS A 3 38.05 -59.66 1.65
C LYS A 3 36.63 -59.91 2.16
N ARG A 4 36.46 -59.73 3.47
CA ARG A 4 35.16 -59.60 4.15
C ARG A 4 34.59 -58.23 3.79
N PHE A 5 33.56 -58.17 2.95
CA PHE A 5 32.83 -56.92 2.72
C PHE A 5 31.63 -56.84 3.66
N ASP A 6 31.80 -55.96 4.64
CA ASP A 6 30.87 -55.51 5.64
C ASP A 6 29.69 -54.77 5.00
N ARG A 7 28.47 -55.29 5.15
CA ARG A 7 27.23 -54.62 4.70
C ARG A 7 26.84 -53.58 5.76
N LYS A 8 27.33 -52.35 5.63
CA LYS A 8 26.90 -51.21 6.46
C LYS A 8 25.45 -50.82 6.13
N GLY A 9 24.56 -51.06 7.09
CA GLY A 9 23.16 -50.61 7.09
C GLY A 9 23.00 -49.12 7.42
N ALA A 10 21.86 -48.58 6.99
CA ALA A 10 21.42 -47.20 7.10
C ALA A 10 21.37 -46.65 8.54
N GLY A 11 21.43 -45.31 8.66
CA GLY A 11 21.64 -44.56 9.90
C GLY A 11 20.63 -44.80 11.03
N ALA A 12 21.14 -44.77 12.27
CA ALA A 12 20.38 -44.97 13.50
C ALA A 12 19.69 -43.66 13.96
N PRO A 13 18.48 -43.73 14.53
CA PRO A 13 17.73 -42.54 14.98
C PRO A 13 18.29 -41.93 16.28
N THR A 14 18.36 -40.60 16.34
CA THR A 14 18.84 -39.79 17.47
C THR A 14 17.75 -39.47 18.50
N GLY A 15 17.15 -40.52 19.09
CA GLY A 15 16.16 -40.41 20.18
C GLY A 15 15.94 -41.77 20.89
N PRO A 16 15.23 -41.84 22.03
CA PRO A 16 14.97 -43.11 22.71
C PRO A 16 14.21 -44.06 21.79
N ALA A 17 14.71 -45.28 21.62
CA ALA A 17 14.08 -46.28 20.78
C ALA A 17 12.85 -46.87 21.49
N TYR A 18 11.66 -46.40 21.11
CA TYR A 18 10.40 -46.92 21.60
C TYR A 18 9.93 -48.06 20.70
N TRP A 19 9.69 -49.23 21.28
CA TRP A 19 9.15 -50.42 20.60
C TRP A 19 7.77 -50.72 21.17
N ARG A 20 6.82 -51.11 20.31
CA ARG A 20 5.43 -51.39 20.70
C ARG A 20 5.22 -52.86 21.07
N SER A 21 6.06 -53.75 20.56
CA SER A 21 6.03 -55.19 20.84
C SER A 21 7.42 -55.81 20.80
N LEU A 22 7.58 -56.96 21.46
CA LEU A 22 8.87 -57.66 21.52
C LEU A 22 9.30 -58.17 20.13
N GLU A 23 8.31 -58.51 19.29
CA GLU A 23 8.48 -58.95 17.91
C GLU A 23 9.04 -57.83 17.00
N GLU A 24 8.72 -56.57 17.30
CA GLU A 24 9.24 -55.38 16.59
C GLU A 24 10.71 -55.12 16.96
N LEU A 25 11.06 -55.22 18.25
CA LEU A 25 12.44 -55.05 18.71
C LEU A 25 13.37 -56.13 18.17
N THR A 26 12.88 -57.37 18.08
CA THR A 26 13.65 -58.53 17.63
C THR A 26 13.69 -58.67 16.11
N GLN A 27 12.95 -57.84 15.38
CA GLN A 27 12.79 -57.90 13.92
C GLN A 27 12.54 -59.32 13.40
N SER A 28 11.65 -60.06 14.08
CA SER A 28 11.33 -61.43 13.69
C SER A 28 10.77 -61.49 12.25
N GLU A 29 11.16 -62.50 11.48
CA GLU A 29 10.76 -62.65 10.06
C GLU A 29 9.23 -62.63 9.89
N ALA A 30 8.50 -63.33 10.77
CA ALA A 30 7.03 -63.38 10.73
C ALA A 30 6.35 -62.04 11.07
N PHE A 31 7.05 -61.10 11.71
CA PHE A 31 6.54 -59.74 11.96
C PHE A 31 6.78 -58.85 10.75
N LEU A 32 7.94 -58.94 10.12
CA LEU A 32 8.28 -58.20 8.91
C LEU A 32 7.40 -58.60 7.72
N GLU A 33 7.07 -59.89 7.60
CA GLU A 33 6.17 -60.41 6.56
C GLU A 33 4.75 -59.85 6.73
N ARG A 34 4.21 -59.83 7.96
CA ARG A 34 2.92 -59.21 8.28
C ARG A 34 2.88 -57.71 8.00
N LEU A 35 3.96 -56.99 8.30
CA LEU A 35 4.08 -55.55 8.03
C LEU A 35 4.07 -55.25 6.52
N HIS A 36 4.65 -56.14 5.72
CA HIS A 36 4.66 -56.04 4.26
C HIS A 36 3.28 -56.32 3.66
N ASP A 37 2.55 -57.25 4.25
CA ASP A 37 1.24 -57.71 3.76
C ASP A 37 0.08 -56.79 4.15
N GLU A 38 0.17 -56.04 5.26
CA GLU A 38 -0.96 -55.25 5.76
C GLU A 38 -1.27 -53.98 4.94
N PHE A 39 -0.28 -53.36 4.26
CA PHE A 39 -0.52 -52.11 3.50
C PHE A 39 0.26 -51.96 2.17
N PRO A 40 0.21 -52.93 1.24
CA PRO A 40 1.03 -52.93 0.03
C PRO A 40 0.76 -51.76 -0.94
N GLN A 41 -0.46 -51.19 -0.94
CA GLN A 41 -0.85 -50.16 -1.93
C GLN A 41 -0.53 -48.71 -1.50
N HIS A 42 -0.41 -48.44 -0.21
CA HIS A 42 -0.24 -47.08 0.32
C HIS A 42 1.19 -46.79 0.82
N ALA A 43 1.99 -47.82 1.12
CA ALA A 43 3.36 -47.67 1.60
C ALA A 43 4.35 -47.32 0.48
N ALA A 44 4.11 -47.75 -0.76
CA ALA A 44 5.02 -47.56 -1.88
C ALA A 44 5.36 -46.08 -2.13
N PHE A 45 4.36 -45.19 -2.02
CA PHE A 45 4.53 -43.74 -2.21
C PHE A 45 5.44 -43.09 -1.16
N LEU A 46 5.47 -43.61 0.07
CA LEU A 46 6.28 -43.08 1.17
C LEU A 46 7.70 -43.62 1.17
N THR A 47 7.92 -44.83 0.65
CA THR A 47 9.22 -45.52 0.70
C THR A 47 10.08 -45.36 -0.55
N SER A 48 9.51 -45.13 -1.74
CA SER A 48 10.29 -45.09 -2.99
C SER A 48 10.70 -43.69 -3.46
N GLY A 49 10.29 -42.62 -2.75
CA GLY A 49 10.42 -41.25 -3.24
C GLY A 49 9.57 -41.00 -4.50
N ILE A 50 9.23 -39.74 -4.77
CA ILE A 50 8.50 -39.41 -5.99
C ILE A 50 9.47 -39.53 -7.16
N ALA A 51 9.15 -40.36 -8.15
CA ALA A 51 9.95 -40.44 -9.37
C ALA A 51 9.98 -39.07 -10.05
N ARG A 52 11.14 -38.62 -10.54
CA ARG A 52 11.29 -37.32 -11.22
C ARG A 52 10.19 -37.05 -12.25
N ARG A 53 9.78 -38.08 -13.00
CA ARG A 53 8.71 -38.00 -14.00
C ARG A 53 7.34 -37.71 -13.38
N GLU A 54 7.00 -38.36 -12.27
CA GLU A 54 5.74 -38.15 -11.56
C GLU A 54 5.69 -36.77 -10.91
N PHE A 55 6.80 -36.33 -10.32
CA PHE A 55 6.93 -34.96 -9.81
C PHE A 55 6.72 -33.94 -10.94
N LEU A 56 7.38 -34.11 -12.09
CA LEU A 56 7.23 -33.21 -13.23
C LEU A 56 5.80 -33.23 -13.79
N ASN A 57 5.13 -34.38 -13.80
CA ASN A 57 3.74 -34.48 -14.22
C ASN A 57 2.80 -33.75 -13.24
N LEU A 58 2.99 -33.92 -11.94
CA LEU A 58 2.19 -33.25 -10.91
C LEU A 58 2.43 -31.73 -10.94
N ALA A 59 3.70 -31.31 -11.08
CA ALA A 59 4.07 -29.91 -11.23
C ALA A 59 3.47 -29.30 -12.51
N ALA A 60 3.56 -29.99 -13.64
CA ALA A 60 2.95 -29.55 -14.90
C ALA A 60 1.41 -29.44 -14.78
N ALA A 61 0.75 -30.42 -14.16
CA ALA A 61 -0.69 -30.39 -13.92
C ALA A 61 -1.08 -29.20 -13.02
N SER A 62 -0.31 -28.92 -11.97
CA SER A 62 -0.55 -27.78 -11.08
C SER A 62 -0.36 -26.43 -11.80
N LEU A 63 0.65 -26.33 -12.67
CA LEU A 63 0.89 -25.14 -13.49
C LEU A 63 -0.18 -24.95 -14.56
N MET A 64 -0.71 -26.02 -15.16
CA MET A 64 -1.83 -25.92 -16.10
C MET A 64 -3.12 -25.48 -15.39
N LEU A 65 -3.47 -26.09 -14.26
CA LEU A 65 -4.67 -25.73 -13.51
C LEU A 65 -4.61 -24.30 -12.92
N GLY A 66 -3.44 -23.87 -12.45
CA GLY A 66 -3.22 -22.51 -11.95
C GLY A 66 -2.98 -21.45 -13.03
N GLY A 67 -2.41 -21.85 -14.18
CA GLY A 67 -1.96 -20.95 -15.25
C GLY A 67 -2.99 -20.66 -16.34
N LEU A 68 -4.06 -21.46 -16.47
CA LEU A 68 -5.15 -21.17 -17.42
C LEU A 68 -5.92 -19.87 -17.09
N ASN A 69 -5.82 -19.37 -15.86
CA ASN A 69 -6.35 -18.07 -15.46
C ASN A 69 -5.35 -16.91 -15.67
N ALA A 70 -4.10 -17.18 -16.07
CA ALA A 70 -3.07 -16.14 -16.26
C ALA A 70 -3.17 -15.45 -17.63
N CYS A 71 -3.90 -16.02 -18.59
CA CYS A 71 -4.17 -15.42 -19.91
C CYS A 71 -5.61 -14.89 -20.01
N THR A 72 -6.15 -14.31 -18.94
CA THR A 72 -7.42 -13.58 -19.06
C THR A 72 -7.26 -12.33 -19.91
N ARG A 73 -8.25 -12.05 -20.76
CA ARG A 73 -8.32 -10.80 -21.51
C ARG A 73 -8.28 -9.62 -20.53
N GLN A 74 -7.29 -8.73 -20.67
CA GLN A 74 -7.28 -7.48 -19.92
C GLN A 74 -8.62 -6.76 -20.14
N PRO A 75 -9.29 -6.28 -19.06
CA PRO A 75 -10.51 -5.53 -19.21
C PRO A 75 -10.28 -4.35 -20.17
N LYS A 76 -11.30 -4.02 -20.97
CA LYS A 76 -11.20 -2.88 -21.87
C LYS A 76 -11.05 -1.61 -21.03
N GLU A 77 -9.88 -0.97 -21.11
CA GLU A 77 -9.62 0.32 -20.50
C GLU A 77 -10.03 1.44 -21.46
N THR A 78 -10.68 2.47 -20.94
CA THR A 78 -11.15 3.62 -21.72
C THR A 78 -10.12 4.73 -21.64
N ILE A 79 -9.70 5.25 -22.79
CA ILE A 79 -8.84 6.44 -22.89
C ILE A 79 -9.72 7.64 -23.21
N VAL A 80 -9.76 8.63 -22.30
CA VAL A 80 -10.60 9.83 -22.45
C VAL A 80 -9.69 11.05 -22.71
N PRO A 81 -9.70 11.63 -23.93
CA PRO A 81 -8.94 12.83 -24.23
C PRO A 81 -9.62 14.10 -23.67
N TYR A 82 -8.87 15.20 -23.66
CA TYR A 82 -9.43 16.52 -23.38
C TYR A 82 -10.50 16.88 -24.42
N VAL A 83 -11.63 17.44 -23.96
CA VAL A 83 -12.63 18.06 -24.85
C VAL A 83 -12.04 19.32 -25.48
N GLU A 84 -11.45 20.17 -24.65
CA GLU A 84 -10.67 21.34 -25.05
C GLU A 84 -9.29 21.22 -24.40
N GLN A 85 -8.25 21.02 -25.22
CA GLN A 85 -6.90 20.85 -24.71
C GLN A 85 -6.29 22.21 -24.36
N PRO A 86 -5.80 22.41 -23.12
CA PRO A 86 -5.04 23.60 -22.78
C PRO A 86 -3.70 23.61 -23.53
N GLU A 87 -3.30 24.76 -24.07
CA GLU A 87 -2.06 24.92 -24.85
C GLU A 87 -0.80 24.49 -24.08
N ASN A 88 -0.81 24.68 -22.76
CA ASN A 88 0.34 24.43 -21.89
C ASN A 88 0.44 22.98 -21.39
N VAL A 89 -0.53 22.12 -21.68
CA VAL A 89 -0.60 20.74 -21.17
C VAL A 89 -0.36 19.74 -22.31
N VAL A 90 0.76 19.02 -22.19
CA VAL A 90 1.09 17.89 -23.07
C VAL A 90 0.90 16.60 -22.25
N PRO A 91 -0.09 15.74 -22.58
CA PRO A 91 -0.31 14.50 -21.86
C PRO A 91 0.95 13.64 -21.80
N GLY A 92 1.22 13.05 -20.62
CA GLY A 92 2.41 12.25 -20.36
C GLY A 92 3.71 13.03 -20.11
N LYS A 93 3.70 14.37 -20.13
CA LYS A 93 4.83 15.19 -19.71
C LYS A 93 4.52 15.94 -18.42
N PRO A 94 5.28 15.71 -17.33
CA PRO A 94 5.06 16.47 -16.10
C PRO A 94 5.37 17.96 -16.28
N ARG A 95 4.67 18.78 -15.50
CA ARG A 95 4.90 20.22 -15.39
C ARG A 95 5.24 20.57 -13.96
N PHE A 96 6.23 21.43 -13.79
CA PHE A 96 6.65 21.89 -12.47
C PHE A 96 6.10 23.30 -12.20
N TYR A 97 5.41 23.45 -11.08
CA TYR A 97 4.85 24.72 -10.63
C TYR A 97 5.58 25.20 -9.37
N ALA A 98 6.08 26.42 -9.38
CA ALA A 98 6.65 27.05 -8.21
C ALA A 98 5.52 27.55 -7.30
N THR A 99 5.47 27.04 -6.07
CA THR A 99 4.45 27.38 -5.06
C THR A 99 5.09 27.38 -3.66
N ALA A 100 4.30 27.51 -2.61
CA ALA A 100 4.77 27.46 -1.23
C ALA A 100 3.87 26.58 -0.36
N ALA A 101 4.48 25.85 0.57
CA ALA A 101 3.79 25.15 1.66
C ALA A 101 3.93 25.98 2.94
N THR A 102 2.84 26.15 3.70
CA THR A 102 2.85 26.93 4.95
C THR A 102 2.95 26.00 6.15
N ILE A 103 4.10 26.00 6.82
CA ILE A 103 4.35 25.19 8.02
C ILE A 103 4.60 26.13 9.20
N GLY A 104 3.83 25.98 10.28
CA GLY A 104 3.95 26.82 11.47
C GLY A 104 3.72 28.32 11.20
N GLY A 105 2.99 28.64 10.13
CA GLY A 105 2.73 30.01 9.69
C GLY A 105 3.77 30.60 8.75
N TYR A 106 4.89 29.93 8.48
CA TYR A 106 5.93 30.38 7.55
C TYR A 106 5.86 29.62 6.22
N ALA A 107 6.13 30.32 5.13
CA ALA A 107 6.09 29.75 3.78
C ALA A 107 7.45 29.17 3.39
N GLN A 108 7.48 27.87 3.10
CA GLN A 108 8.61 27.21 2.44
C GLN A 108 8.37 27.17 0.92
N GLY A 109 9.31 27.68 0.13
CA GLY A 109 9.25 27.61 -1.33
C GLY A 109 9.48 26.19 -1.85
N ILE A 110 8.50 25.67 -2.58
CA ILE A 110 8.50 24.31 -3.14
C ILE A 110 8.22 24.34 -4.65
N LEU A 111 8.56 23.24 -5.32
CA LEU A 111 8.29 22.98 -6.71
C LEU A 111 7.43 21.73 -6.82
N VAL A 112 6.23 21.85 -7.39
CA VAL A 112 5.27 20.75 -7.46
C VAL A 112 5.21 20.21 -8.87
N GLU A 113 5.48 18.92 -9.01
CA GLU A 113 5.29 18.16 -10.23
C GLU A 113 3.80 17.84 -10.42
N SER A 114 3.25 18.25 -11.55
CA SER A 114 1.86 18.10 -11.91
C SER A 114 1.72 17.36 -13.24
N HIS A 115 0.96 16.28 -13.24
CA HIS A 115 0.57 15.52 -14.41
C HIS A 115 -0.86 15.88 -14.77
N GLU A 116 -1.08 16.45 -15.97
CA GLU A 116 -2.43 16.81 -16.45
C GLU A 116 -3.26 17.68 -15.48
N GLY A 117 -2.59 18.50 -14.63
CA GLY A 117 -3.23 19.34 -13.62
C GLY A 117 -3.40 18.70 -12.24
N ARG A 118 -2.88 17.48 -12.04
CA ARG A 118 -2.87 16.77 -10.77
C ARG A 118 -1.47 16.81 -10.16
N PRO A 119 -1.28 17.44 -8.99
CA PRO A 119 -0.05 17.30 -8.22
C PRO A 119 0.29 15.83 -7.98
N THR A 120 1.53 15.44 -8.20
CA THR A 120 1.99 14.04 -8.07
C THR A 120 3.24 13.91 -7.22
N LYS A 121 4.03 14.99 -7.12
CA LYS A 121 5.22 15.04 -6.30
C LYS A 121 5.52 16.47 -5.89
N ILE A 122 6.06 16.63 -4.69
CA ILE A 122 6.55 17.89 -4.16
C ILE A 122 8.07 17.77 -4.08
N GLU A 123 8.78 18.80 -4.54
CA GLU A 123 10.24 18.93 -4.46
C GLU A 123 10.59 20.34 -3.96
N GLY A 124 11.83 20.57 -3.57
CA GLY A 124 12.24 21.88 -3.06
C GLY A 124 12.53 22.83 -4.19
N ASN A 125 12.26 24.12 -3.98
CA ASN A 125 12.64 25.12 -4.97
C ASN A 125 14.09 25.57 -4.73
N GLU A 126 14.99 25.22 -5.65
CA GLU A 126 16.41 25.61 -5.62
C GLU A 126 16.63 27.13 -5.58
N ARG A 127 15.68 27.89 -6.15
CA ARG A 127 15.74 29.36 -6.19
C ARG A 127 15.21 30.02 -4.92
N HIS A 128 14.63 29.25 -4.00
CA HIS A 128 14.10 29.78 -2.76
C HIS A 128 15.17 29.70 -1.65
N PRO A 129 15.46 30.82 -0.95
CA PRO A 129 16.60 30.92 -0.04
C PRO A 129 16.50 30.00 1.18
N ASP A 130 15.28 29.62 1.58
CA ASP A 130 15.03 28.84 2.79
C ASP A 130 15.58 27.41 2.71
N ALA A 131 15.27 26.69 1.62
CA ALA A 131 15.54 25.26 1.52
C ALA A 131 16.51 24.88 0.39
N LEU A 132 16.82 25.82 -0.52
CA LEU A 132 17.80 25.62 -1.61
C LEU A 132 17.63 24.29 -2.37
N GLY A 133 16.38 23.88 -2.62
CA GLY A 133 16.07 22.62 -3.32
C GLY A 133 15.65 21.46 -2.42
N ALA A 134 15.76 21.60 -1.09
CA ALA A 134 15.28 20.61 -0.13
C ALA A 134 13.79 20.81 0.22
N THR A 135 13.17 19.76 0.78
CA THR A 135 11.80 19.78 1.33
C THR A 135 11.80 19.26 2.75
N THR A 136 10.77 19.63 3.52
CA THR A 136 10.54 18.99 4.83
C THR A 136 9.70 17.73 4.70
N LEU A 137 9.72 16.91 5.76
CA LEU A 137 8.83 15.75 5.88
C LEU A 137 7.35 16.14 5.73
N PHE A 138 6.95 17.27 6.33
CA PHE A 138 5.57 17.76 6.27
C PHE A 138 5.20 18.20 4.86
N SER A 139 6.05 19.00 4.21
CA SER A 139 5.81 19.46 2.83
C SER A 139 5.70 18.31 1.84
N GLN A 140 6.42 17.20 2.06
CA GLN A 140 6.28 15.97 1.25
C GLN A 140 4.95 15.25 1.53
N ALA A 141 4.51 15.24 2.79
CA ALA A 141 3.27 14.59 3.22
C ALA A 141 2.00 15.37 2.83
N ASP A 142 2.09 16.69 2.62
CA ASP A 142 0.96 17.55 2.20
C ASP A 142 0.24 17.04 0.94
N LEU A 143 0.96 16.29 0.08
CA LEU A 143 0.36 15.67 -1.10
C LEU A 143 -0.70 14.61 -0.71
N LEU A 144 -0.45 13.85 0.36
CA LEU A 144 -1.42 12.87 0.86
C LEU A 144 -2.61 13.56 1.51
N ASP A 145 -2.38 14.64 2.27
CA ASP A 145 -3.47 15.44 2.85
C ASP A 145 -4.38 16.05 1.76
N LEU A 146 -3.82 16.42 0.60
CA LEU A 146 -4.59 16.90 -0.54
C LEU A 146 -5.49 15.80 -1.14
N TYR A 147 -5.01 14.56 -1.17
CA TYR A 147 -5.70 13.39 -1.74
C TYR A 147 -6.44 12.53 -0.70
N ASP A 148 -6.54 12.99 0.54
CA ASP A 148 -7.23 12.28 1.61
C ASP A 148 -8.74 12.11 1.29
N PRO A 149 -9.27 10.87 1.22
CA PRO A 149 -10.69 10.63 0.99
C PRO A 149 -11.61 11.19 2.08
N ASP A 150 -11.11 11.36 3.31
CA ASP A 150 -11.86 11.86 4.47
C ASP A 150 -11.89 13.40 4.52
N ARG A 151 -11.16 14.07 3.63
CA ARG A 151 -11.16 15.52 3.51
C ARG A 151 -12.58 16.05 3.28
N SER A 152 -12.92 17.15 3.95
CA SER A 152 -14.26 17.74 3.84
C SER A 152 -14.63 18.09 2.38
N ARG A 153 -15.70 17.46 1.88
CA ARG A 153 -16.21 17.63 0.51
C ARG A 153 -17.40 18.58 0.43
N LEU A 154 -18.05 18.85 1.57
CA LEU A 154 -19.33 19.54 1.67
C LEU A 154 -19.31 20.57 2.79
N VAL A 155 -20.10 21.63 2.62
CA VAL A 155 -20.34 22.59 3.70
C VAL A 155 -21.30 21.94 4.69
N LEU A 156 -20.99 22.00 5.99
CA LEU A 156 -21.83 21.46 7.05
C LEU A 156 -22.34 22.59 7.95
N ARG A 157 -23.58 22.47 8.42
CA ARG A 157 -24.16 23.29 9.48
C ARG A 157 -24.72 22.34 10.54
N GLU A 158 -24.20 22.42 11.76
CA GLU A 158 -24.62 21.56 12.88
C GLU A 158 -24.58 20.05 12.52
N GLY A 159 -23.52 19.64 11.81
CA GLY A 159 -23.33 18.25 11.37
C GLY A 159 -24.19 17.81 10.19
N ARG A 160 -25.04 18.68 9.63
CA ARG A 160 -25.87 18.39 8.45
C ARG A 160 -25.34 19.07 7.20
N ILE A 161 -25.54 18.43 6.05
CA ILE A 161 -25.15 18.97 4.74
C ILE A 161 -25.88 20.28 4.49
N SER A 162 -25.12 21.29 4.06
CA SER A 162 -25.59 22.63 3.71
C SER A 162 -24.94 23.10 2.40
N THR A 163 -25.29 24.31 1.97
CA THR A 163 -24.75 24.93 0.76
C THR A 163 -23.81 26.07 1.09
N ARG A 164 -22.88 26.37 0.16
CA ARG A 164 -22.02 27.55 0.26
C ARG A 164 -22.82 28.85 0.35
N LYS A 165 -23.95 28.94 -0.38
CA LYS A 165 -24.85 30.11 -0.34
C LYS A 165 -25.42 30.30 1.06
N ALA A 166 -25.99 29.25 1.65
CA ALA A 166 -26.56 29.33 3.00
C ALA A 166 -25.51 29.70 4.07
N PHE A 167 -24.26 29.26 3.90
CA PHE A 167 -23.15 29.69 4.76
C PHE A 167 -22.86 31.20 4.61
N LEU A 168 -22.74 31.69 3.38
CA LEU A 168 -22.47 33.12 3.12
C LEU A 168 -23.61 34.02 3.61
N ASP A 169 -24.87 33.60 3.41
CA ASP A 169 -26.04 34.33 3.91
C ASP A 169 -26.02 34.40 5.46
N ALA A 170 -25.75 33.27 6.13
CA ALA A 170 -25.66 33.22 7.59
C ALA A 170 -24.50 34.06 8.16
N VAL A 171 -23.34 34.06 7.51
CA VAL A 171 -22.21 34.92 7.89
C VAL A 171 -22.58 36.40 7.69
N GLY A 172 -23.25 36.74 6.59
CA GLY A 172 -23.71 38.11 6.33
C GLY A 172 -24.68 38.63 7.39
N GLU A 173 -25.64 37.81 7.81
CA GLU A 173 -26.59 38.12 8.89
C GLU A 173 -25.87 38.32 10.23
N ALA A 174 -24.94 37.42 10.58
CA ALA A 174 -24.15 37.53 11.81
C ALA A 174 -23.30 38.81 11.85
N LEU A 175 -22.65 39.15 10.72
CA LEU A 175 -21.85 40.36 10.60
C LEU A 175 -22.70 41.65 10.66
N ALA A 176 -23.91 41.62 10.10
CA ALA A 176 -24.84 42.74 10.19
C ALA A 176 -25.24 43.02 11.66
N GLY A 177 -25.46 41.97 12.46
CA GLY A 177 -25.81 42.08 13.87
C GLY A 177 -24.74 42.75 14.74
N VAL A 178 -23.45 42.54 14.45
CA VAL A 178 -22.32 43.12 15.22
C VAL A 178 -21.85 44.48 14.67
N LYS A 179 -22.40 44.94 13.54
CA LYS A 179 -22.01 46.22 12.92
C LYS A 179 -22.30 47.42 13.85
N GLY A 180 -23.44 47.41 14.54
CA GLY A 180 -23.82 48.46 15.49
C GLY A 180 -22.93 48.55 16.73
N THR A 181 -22.28 47.45 17.11
CA THR A 181 -21.37 47.36 18.26
C THR A 181 -19.90 47.55 17.86
N ARG A 182 -19.63 48.00 16.63
CA ARG A 182 -18.27 48.11 16.05
C ARG A 182 -17.48 46.80 16.16
N GLY A 183 -18.14 45.65 16.00
CA GLY A 183 -17.51 44.33 16.05
C GLY A 183 -17.26 43.79 17.46
N ALA A 184 -17.82 44.39 18.51
CA ALA A 184 -17.75 43.82 19.85
C ALA A 184 -18.42 42.43 19.87
N GLY A 185 -17.65 41.41 20.26
CA GLY A 185 -18.07 40.00 20.28
C GLY A 185 -17.60 39.18 19.08
N LEU A 186 -17.14 39.80 17.99
CA LEU A 186 -16.52 39.09 16.86
C LEU A 186 -15.04 38.84 17.17
N ARG A 187 -14.61 37.58 17.04
CA ARG A 187 -13.20 37.17 17.20
C ARG A 187 -12.86 36.20 16.08
N ILE A 188 -11.66 36.35 15.52
CA ILE A 188 -11.11 35.43 14.53
C ILE A 188 -9.97 34.70 15.22
N LEU A 189 -10.02 33.37 15.23
CA LEU A 189 -8.92 32.53 15.69
C LEU A 189 -8.21 31.98 14.46
N THR A 190 -6.95 32.34 14.30
CA THR A 190 -6.10 31.83 13.22
C THR A 190 -4.86 31.15 13.81
N PRO A 191 -4.18 30.30 13.04
CA PRO A 191 -2.77 30.01 13.26
C PRO A 191 -1.91 31.29 13.15
N THR A 192 -0.60 31.15 13.35
CA THR A 192 0.35 32.22 13.02
C THR A 192 0.22 32.59 11.54
N VAL A 193 -0.06 33.87 11.26
CA VAL A 193 -0.16 34.40 9.89
C VAL A 193 1.07 35.24 9.59
N THR A 194 1.87 34.83 8.61
CA THR A 194 2.98 35.65 8.07
C THR A 194 2.72 36.14 6.65
N SER A 195 1.60 35.74 6.04
CA SER A 195 1.22 36.17 4.70
C SER A 195 0.80 37.65 4.70
N PRO A 196 1.46 38.53 3.92
CA PRO A 196 1.11 39.95 3.89
C PRO A 196 -0.33 40.20 3.42
N THR A 197 -0.83 39.37 2.50
CA THR A 197 -2.20 39.53 1.96
C THR A 197 -3.26 39.17 2.97
N LEU A 198 -3.04 38.13 3.79
CA LEU A 198 -3.99 37.74 4.82
C LEU A 198 -3.90 38.67 6.03
N ALA A 199 -2.69 39.10 6.42
CA ALA A 199 -2.51 40.09 7.48
C ALA A 199 -3.28 41.38 7.16
N ALA A 200 -3.12 41.92 5.95
CA ALA A 200 -3.82 43.13 5.50
C ALA A 200 -5.36 42.98 5.39
N GLN A 201 -5.91 41.76 5.43
CA GLN A 201 -7.36 41.52 5.43
C GLN A 201 -7.94 41.40 6.84
N ILE A 202 -7.10 41.09 7.84
CA ILE A 202 -7.52 40.85 9.22
C ILE A 202 -7.22 42.07 10.12
N GLU A 203 -6.15 42.80 9.82
CA GLU A 203 -5.79 44.09 10.43
C GLU A 203 -6.70 45.24 9.96
#